data_AF-A0A954YTI9-F1
#
_entry.id   AF-A0A954YTI9-F1
#
_cell.length_a   1.000
_cell.length_b   1.000
_cell.length_c   1.000
_cell.angle_alpha   90.00
_cell.angle_beta   90.00
_cell.angle_gamma   90.00
#
_symmetry.space_group_name_H-M   'P 1'
#
loop_
_entity.id
_entity.type
_entity.pdbx_description
1 polymer ?
#
loop_
_entity_poly.entity_id
_entity_poly.type
_entity_poly.pdbx_seq_one_letter_code
_entity_poly.pdbx_strand_id
1 'polypeptide(L)'
;MAKGSMRRYDVQAKYAMFASIGAVIGVAGLFVLIFRNFHKLEMAIVYGRSSMFAPAVFVVTAVTLLLAGAAVLMGFNSAGQKRNEKNKQSWMAFFLGTASASLAIILFGAFWFYKLRI
;
A
#
# COMPACT_ATOMS: atom_id res chain seq x y z
N MET A 1 8.90 10.68 30.36
CA MET A 1 7.98 10.81 29.20
C MET A 1 8.07 9.55 28.34
N ALA A 2 6.95 8.95 27.95
CA ALA A 2 6.93 7.69 27.21
C ALA A 2 7.64 7.80 25.85
N LYS A 3 8.66 6.96 25.62
CA LYS A 3 9.52 6.98 24.42
C LYS A 3 8.79 6.76 23.08
N GLY A 4 7.52 6.32 23.10
CA GLY A 4 6.73 5.98 21.92
C GLY A 4 5.43 6.75 21.73
N SER A 5 5.24 7.92 22.36
CA SER A 5 3.97 8.65 22.21
C SER A 5 3.75 9.12 20.76
N MET A 6 2.63 8.71 20.16
CA MET A 6 2.17 9.15 18.83
C MET A 6 1.88 10.65 18.76
N ARG A 7 1.89 11.37 19.89
CA ARG A 7 1.84 12.84 19.91
C ARG A 7 3.12 13.51 19.40
N ARG A 8 4.23 12.77 19.32
CA ARG A 8 5.51 13.28 18.82
C ARG A 8 5.60 13.11 17.31
N TYR A 9 5.89 14.19 16.60
CA TYR A 9 6.03 14.18 15.15
C TYR A 9 7.19 13.31 14.64
N ASP A 10 8.31 13.23 15.36
CA ASP A 10 9.43 12.34 14.97
C ASP A 10 9.05 10.85 15.03
N VAL A 11 8.16 10.50 15.95
CA VAL A 11 7.66 9.13 16.15
C VAL A 11 6.65 8.81 15.04
N GLN A 12 5.75 9.74 14.73
CA GLN A 12 4.85 9.63 13.57
C GLN A 12 5.65 9.46 12.27
N ALA A 13 6.68 10.28 12.04
CA ALA A 13 7.53 10.19 10.85
C ALA A 13 8.19 8.80 10.72
N LYS A 14 8.68 8.24 11.83
CA LYS A 14 9.30 6.90 11.84
C LYS A 14 8.29 5.80 11.50
N TYR A 15 7.11 5.81 12.13
CA TYR A 15 6.07 4.81 11.85
C TYR A 15 5.47 4.98 10.46
N ALA A 16 5.29 6.22 10.00
CA ALA A 16 4.85 6.51 8.63
C ALA A 16 5.82 5.91 7.60
N MET A 17 7.13 6.00 7.85
CA MET A 17 8.15 5.41 6.98
C MET A 17 8.10 3.88 6.96
N PHE A 18 7.88 3.22 8.11
CA PHE A 18 7.71 1.76 8.11
C PHE A 18 6.42 1.34 7.41
N ALA A 19 5.33 2.08 7.62
CA ALA A 19 4.06 1.84 6.94
C ALA A 19 4.19 2.02 5.43
N SER A 20 4.92 3.05 4.96
CA SER A 20 5.14 3.27 3.53
C SER A 20 5.98 2.17 2.88
N ILE A 21 7.04 1.69 3.55
CA ILE A 21 7.82 0.54 3.08
C ILE A 21 6.96 -0.72 2.98
N GLY A 22 6.15 -0.99 4.02
CA GLY A 22 5.21 -2.11 4.02
C GLY A 22 4.19 -2.00 2.89
N ALA A 23 3.69 -0.79 2.60
CA ALA A 23 2.78 -0.54 1.49
C ALA A 23 3.46 -0.81 0.13
N VAL A 24 4.71 -0.38 -0.07
CA VAL A 24 5.48 -0.65 -1.30
C VAL A 24 5.65 -2.16 -1.51
N ILE A 25 5.98 -2.90 -0.45
CA ILE A 25 6.09 -4.38 -0.51
C ILE A 25 4.72 -4.99 -0.85
N GLY A 26 3.64 -4.47 -0.26
CA GLY A 26 2.27 -4.89 -0.56
C GLY A 26 1.89 -4.69 -2.03
N VAL A 27 2.22 -3.52 -2.60
CA VAL A 27 2.03 -3.24 -4.04
C VAL A 27 2.84 -4.19 -4.91
N ALA A 28 4.10 -4.44 -4.58
CA ALA A 28 4.94 -5.39 -5.33
C ALA A 28 4.35 -6.81 -5.28
N GLY A 29 3.88 -7.25 -4.10
CA GLY A 29 3.20 -8.52 -3.95
C GLY A 29 1.90 -8.60 -4.75
N LEU A 30 1.09 -7.54 -4.73
CA LEU A 30 -0.15 -7.44 -5.51
C LEU A 30 0.13 -7.50 -7.02
N PHE A 31 1.17 -6.80 -7.49
CA PHE A 31 1.61 -6.83 -8.88
C PHE A 31 1.96 -8.25 -9.31
N VAL A 32 2.85 -8.92 -8.57
CA VAL A 32 3.24 -10.32 -8.86
C VAL A 32 2.03 -11.23 -8.83
N LEU A 33 1.14 -11.07 -7.84
CA LEU A 33 -0.06 -11.87 -7.71
C LEU A 33 -0.97 -11.73 -8.93
N ILE A 34 -1.25 -10.52 -9.39
CA ILE A 34 -2.12 -10.27 -10.54
C ILE A 34 -1.50 -10.78 -11.84
N PHE A 35 -0.25 -10.41 -12.11
CA PHE A 35 0.38 -10.68 -13.40
C PHE A 35 0.81 -12.13 -13.58
N ARG A 36 0.97 -12.93 -12.51
CA ARG A 36 1.27 -14.38 -12.64
C ARG A 36 0.14 -15.17 -13.31
N ASN A 37 -1.09 -14.69 -13.22
CA ASN A 37 -2.29 -15.35 -13.75
C ASN A 37 -2.85 -14.64 -14.98
N PHE A 38 -2.09 -13.70 -15.57
CA PHE A 38 -2.52 -12.93 -16.72
C PHE A 38 -2.26 -13.71 -18.02
N HIS A 39 -3.31 -14.13 -18.70
CA HIS A 39 -3.23 -14.74 -20.02
C HIS A 39 -3.33 -13.67 -21.11
N LYS A 40 -2.23 -13.49 -21.86
CA LYS A 40 -2.11 -12.47 -22.92
C LYS A 40 -3.10 -12.66 -24.08
N LEU A 41 -3.46 -13.91 -24.39
CA LEU A 41 -4.36 -14.23 -25.50
C LEU A 41 -5.81 -13.83 -25.19
N GLU A 42 -6.26 -14.13 -23.98
CA GLU A 42 -7.62 -13.83 -23.51
C GLU A 42 -7.72 -12.41 -22.92
N MET A 43 -6.59 -11.70 -22.79
CA MET A 43 -6.46 -10.43 -22.08
C MET A 43 -7.15 -10.48 -20.70
N ALA A 44 -7.01 -11.61 -20.02
CA ALA A 44 -7.77 -11.93 -18.81
C ALA A 44 -6.88 -12.51 -17.71
N ILE A 45 -7.26 -12.23 -16.47
CA ILE A 45 -6.66 -12.81 -15.27
C ILE A 45 -7.49 -14.03 -14.92
N VAL A 46 -6.96 -15.21 -15.24
CA VAL A 46 -7.71 -16.47 -15.14
C VAL A 46 -7.46 -17.10 -13.77
N TYR A 47 -8.53 -17.47 -13.08
CA TYR A 47 -8.45 -18.17 -11.80
C TYR A 47 -9.63 -19.12 -11.59
N GLY A 48 -9.34 -20.27 -10.98
CA GLY A 48 -10.34 -21.31 -10.73
C GLY A 48 -11.34 -20.94 -9.64
N ARG A 49 -12.56 -21.50 -9.73
CA ARG A 49 -13.67 -21.27 -8.79
C ARG A 49 -13.33 -21.49 -7.32
N SER A 50 -12.51 -22.49 -7.00
CA SER A 50 -12.08 -22.87 -5.64
C SER A 50 -10.70 -22.30 -5.25
N SER A 51 -10.13 -21.42 -6.08
CA SER A 51 -8.80 -20.86 -5.82
C SER A 51 -8.85 -19.78 -4.73
N MET A 52 -7.87 -19.82 -3.82
CA MET A 52 -7.61 -18.73 -2.86
C MET A 52 -7.10 -17.44 -3.50
N PHE A 53 -6.97 -17.40 -4.83
CA PHE A 53 -6.45 -16.28 -5.58
C PHE A 53 -7.21 -14.97 -5.36
N ALA A 54 -8.52 -14.97 -5.63
CA ALA A 54 -9.32 -13.75 -5.50
C ALA A 54 -9.34 -13.25 -4.05
N PRO A 55 -9.60 -14.10 -3.02
CA PRO A 55 -9.45 -13.69 -1.62
C PRO A 55 -8.08 -13.10 -1.29
N ALA A 56 -6.99 -13.71 -1.79
CA ALA A 56 -5.64 -13.19 -1.58
C ALA A 56 -5.46 -11.79 -2.19
N VAL A 57 -5.98 -11.54 -3.40
CA VAL A 57 -5.96 -10.20 -4.02
C VAL A 57 -6.68 -9.18 -3.14
N PHE A 58 -7.87 -9.51 -2.61
CA PHE A 58 -8.61 -8.62 -1.71
C PHE A 58 -7.84 -8.33 -0.42
N VAL A 59 -7.33 -9.36 0.25
CA VAL A 59 -6.58 -9.22 1.52
C VAL A 59 -5.32 -8.39 1.31
N VAL A 60 -4.52 -8.71 0.29
CA VAL A 60 -3.28 -7.98 0.00
C VAL A 60 -3.60 -6.52 -0.36
N THR A 61 -4.64 -6.27 -1.17
CA THR A 61 -5.10 -4.90 -1.48
C THR A 61 -5.49 -4.16 -0.21
N ALA A 62 -6.32 -4.75 0.65
CA ALA A 62 -6.80 -4.12 1.87
C ALA A 62 -5.66 -3.78 2.83
N VAL A 63 -4.75 -4.73 3.10
CA VAL A 63 -3.57 -4.50 3.95
C VAL A 63 -2.68 -3.40 3.36
N THR A 64 -2.44 -3.42 2.05
CA THR A 64 -1.64 -2.41 1.35
C THR A 64 -2.26 -1.02 1.49
N LEU A 65 -3.57 -0.88 1.29
CA LEU A 65 -4.28 0.40 1.42
C LEU A 65 -4.29 0.91 2.86
N LEU A 66 -4.41 0.04 3.86
CA LEU A 66 -4.34 0.42 5.26
C LEU A 66 -2.95 0.96 5.62
N LEU A 67 -1.88 0.28 5.20
CA LEU A 67 -0.51 0.72 5.41
C LEU A 67 -0.20 2.03 4.66
N ALA A 68 -0.62 2.12 3.40
CA ALA A 68 -0.48 3.31 2.60
C ALA A 68 -1.22 4.49 3.21
N GLY A 69 -2.48 4.29 3.64
CA GLY A 69 -3.29 5.30 4.31
C GLY A 69 -2.68 5.78 5.62
N ALA A 70 -2.17 4.86 6.45
CA ALA A 70 -1.45 5.22 7.67
C ALA A 70 -0.19 6.06 7.37
N ALA A 71 0.58 5.68 6.34
CA ALA A 71 1.76 6.43 5.91
C ALA A 71 1.40 7.83 5.41
N VAL A 72 0.32 7.97 4.62
CA VAL A 72 -0.16 9.25 4.12
C VAL A 72 -0.61 10.15 5.27
N LEU A 73 -1.49 9.66 6.15
CA LEU A 73 -2.04 10.47 7.24
C LEU A 73 -0.94 10.91 8.23
N MET A 74 -0.08 9.99 8.66
CA MET A 74 1.00 10.32 9.60
C MET A 74 2.13 11.13 8.94
N GLY A 75 2.46 10.82 7.68
CA GLY A 75 3.46 11.55 6.90
C GLY A 75 3.04 13.00 6.69
N PHE A 76 1.80 13.22 6.23
CA PHE A 76 1.24 14.55 6.04
C PHE A 76 1.12 15.34 7.35
N ASN A 77 0.59 14.70 8.41
CA ASN A 77 0.38 15.37 9.70
C ASN A 77 1.70 15.80 10.38
N SER A 78 2.80 15.08 10.12
CA SER A 78 4.11 15.40 10.68
C SER A 78 4.99 16.26 9.77
N ALA A 79 4.70 16.32 8.47
CA ALA A 79 5.45 17.12 7.51
C ALA A 79 5.29 18.63 7.78
N GLY A 80 6.38 19.39 7.63
CA GLY A 80 6.42 20.84 7.83
C GLY A 80 6.41 21.30 9.29
N GLN A 81 6.29 20.39 10.25
CA GLN A 81 6.26 20.76 11.68
C GLN A 81 7.64 21.18 12.16
N LYS A 82 7.74 22.37 12.79
CA LYS A 82 9.00 22.94 13.28
C LYS A 82 9.72 22.07 14.32
N ARG A 83 8.97 21.21 15.02
CA ARG A 83 9.47 20.27 16.05
C ARG A 83 9.74 18.85 15.50
N ASN A 84 9.70 18.66 14.19
CA ASN A 84 9.98 17.38 13.56
C ASN A 84 11.41 17.38 13.00
N GLU A 85 12.31 16.70 13.69
CA GLU A 85 13.71 16.52 13.25
C GLU A 85 13.80 15.61 12.02
N LYS A 86 12.74 14.84 11.75
CA LYS A 86 12.65 13.85 10.67
C LYS A 86 11.75 14.31 9.52
N ASN A 87 11.68 15.61 9.27
CA ASN A 87 10.79 16.20 8.28
C ASN A 87 10.96 15.60 6.87
N LYS A 88 12.20 15.27 6.45
CA LYS A 88 12.45 14.58 5.18
C LYS A 88 11.76 13.20 5.12
N GLN A 89 11.79 12.44 6.22
CA GLN A 89 11.15 11.13 6.29
C GLN A 89 9.63 11.23 6.26
N SER A 90 9.04 12.27 6.87
CA SER A 90 7.61 12.54 6.79
C SER A 90 7.14 12.77 5.35
N TRP A 91 7.86 13.60 4.59
CA TRP A 91 7.56 13.82 3.17
C TRP A 91 7.73 12.55 2.34
N MET A 92 8.84 11.82 2.54
CA MET A 92 9.05 10.54 1.85
C MET A 92 7.93 9.53 2.15
N ALA A 93 7.54 9.40 3.41
CA ALA A 93 6.46 8.50 3.82
C ALA A 93 5.11 8.91 3.20
N PHE A 94 4.82 10.21 3.15
CA PHE A 94 3.62 10.74 2.50
C PHE A 94 3.58 10.42 0.99
N PHE A 95 4.67 10.71 0.26
CA PHE A 95 4.71 10.46 -1.19
C PHE A 95 4.72 8.98 -1.53
N LEU A 96 5.50 8.17 -0.81
CA LEU A 96 5.52 6.72 -0.99
C LEU A 96 4.17 6.09 -0.63
N GLY A 97 3.54 6.55 0.45
CA GLY A 97 2.20 6.12 0.84
C GLY A 97 1.18 6.45 -0.25
N THR A 98 1.17 7.69 -0.74
CA THR A 98 0.23 8.14 -1.79
C THR A 98 0.44 7.34 -3.07
N ALA A 99 1.69 7.22 -3.54
CA ALA A 99 2.00 6.45 -4.74
C ALA A 99 1.61 4.97 -4.60
N SER A 100 1.86 4.37 -3.44
CA SER A 100 1.48 2.97 -3.16
C SER A 100 -0.04 2.79 -3.14
N ALA A 101 -0.78 3.72 -2.53
CA ALA A 101 -2.24 3.69 -2.54
C ALA A 101 -2.79 3.80 -3.97
N SER A 102 -2.28 4.75 -4.76
CA SER A 102 -2.69 4.93 -6.16
C SER A 102 -2.43 3.68 -6.99
N LEU A 103 -1.22 3.10 -6.89
CA LEU A 103 -0.88 1.87 -7.61
C LEU A 103 -1.72 0.68 -7.15
N ALA A 104 -1.98 0.52 -5.85
CA ALA A 104 -2.83 -0.55 -5.33
C ALA A 104 -4.26 -0.43 -5.89
N ILE A 105 -4.83 0.79 -5.95
CA ILE A 105 -6.15 1.04 -6.53
C ILE A 105 -6.16 0.71 -8.03
N ILE A 106 -5.15 1.15 -8.78
CA ILE A 106 -5.04 0.85 -10.22
C ILE A 106 -4.95 -0.65 -10.46
N LEU A 107 -4.09 -1.36 -9.71
CA LEU A 107 -3.93 -2.81 -9.83
C LEU A 107 -5.20 -3.56 -9.46
N PHE A 108 -5.86 -3.16 -8.36
CA PHE A 108 -7.12 -3.76 -7.97
C PHE A 108 -8.24 -3.49 -8.99
N GLY A 109 -8.29 -2.28 -9.56
CA GLY A 109 -9.17 -1.95 -10.67
C GLY A 109 -8.91 -2.83 -11.90
N ALA A 110 -7.65 -2.97 -12.31
CA ALA A 110 -7.26 -3.87 -13.39
C ALA A 110 -7.68 -5.32 -13.10
N PHE A 111 -7.46 -5.82 -11.89
CA PHE A 111 -7.99 -7.12 -11.48
C PHE A 111 -9.51 -7.19 -11.64
N TRP A 112 -10.25 -6.19 -11.16
CA TRP A 112 -11.71 -6.19 -11.24
C TRP A 112 -12.23 -6.21 -12.68
N PHE A 113 -11.60 -5.48 -13.58
CA PHE A 113 -11.98 -5.40 -15.00
C PHE A 113 -11.59 -6.66 -15.80
N TYR A 114 -10.41 -7.22 -15.53
CA TYR A 114 -9.87 -8.33 -16.31
C TYR A 114 -10.05 -9.71 -15.64
N LYS A 115 -10.70 -9.80 -14.47
CA LYS A 115 -10.94 -11.09 -13.80
C LYS A 115 -11.82 -12.00 -14.66
N LEU A 116 -11.31 -13.18 -14.99
CA LEU A 116 -12.09 -14.25 -15.61
C LEU A 116 -12.08 -15.47 -14.69
N ARG A 117 -13.26 -15.83 -14.22
CA ARG A 117 -13.45 -16.99 -13.34
C ARG A 117 -13.82 -18.20 -14.20
N ILE A 118 -12.99 -19.24 -14.12
CA ILE A 118 -13.21 -20.53 -14.79
C ILE A 118 -13.54 -21.64 -13.79
#